data_AF-A0A7M1LFC9-F1
#
_entry.id   AF-A0A7M1LFC9-F1
#
_cell.length_a   1.000
_cell.length_b   1.000
_cell.length_c   1.000
_cell.angle_alpha   90.00
_cell.angle_beta   90.00
_cell.angle_gamma   90.00
#
_symmetry.space_group_name_H-M   'P 1'
#
loop_
_entity.id
_entity.type
_entity.pdbx_description
1 polymer ?
#
loop_
_entity_poly.entity_id
_entity_poly.type
_entity_poly.pdbx_seq_one_letter_code
_entity_poly.pdbx_strand_id
1 'polypeptide(L)'
;MIKTRYSINFIVDDESFNIEVKDPSLKEKKELEDMTLKSREALDEFNSMNAKKQTLLSQIEYKKELIRVNKELLKQSPNKFELLSENKTILKEIADLDAKLKSLKDINLEKINDELESVLEYKNNLLISGDDKERLLSALKEKGISNQKFWEILGLEVAKEMEKK
;
A
#
# COMPACT_ATOMS: atom_id res chain seq x y z
N MET A 1 34.78 10.60 -3.62
CA MET A 1 33.42 10.75 -4.18
C MET A 1 32.88 12.09 -3.72
N ILE A 2 32.62 13.02 -4.64
CA ILE A 2 32.04 14.33 -4.32
C ILE A 2 30.63 14.07 -3.79
N LYS A 3 30.35 14.45 -2.54
CA LYS A 3 28.99 14.38 -1.99
C LYS A 3 28.20 15.51 -2.63
N THR A 4 27.37 15.22 -3.63
CA THR A 4 26.50 16.24 -4.20
C THR A 4 25.47 16.63 -3.14
N ARG A 5 25.41 17.93 -2.86
CA ARG A 5 24.36 18.54 -2.05
C ARG A 5 23.53 19.46 -2.93
N TYR A 6 22.23 19.42 -2.71
CA TYR A 6 21.24 20.25 -3.39
C TYR A 6 20.59 21.14 -2.33
N SER A 7 20.67 22.46 -2.53
CA SER A 7 19.95 23.42 -1.71
C SER A 7 18.55 23.56 -2.29
N ILE A 8 17.55 23.12 -1.53
CA ILE A 8 16.15 23.12 -1.95
C ILE A 8 15.39 24.14 -1.11
N ASN A 9 14.66 25.02 -1.77
CA ASN A 9 13.60 25.80 -1.15
C ASN A 9 12.29 25.03 -1.30
N PHE A 10 11.78 24.52 -0.19
CA PHE A 10 10.56 23.73 -0.12
C PHE A 10 9.44 24.59 0.46
N ILE A 11 8.27 24.61 -0.19
CA ILE A 11 7.13 25.43 0.25
C ILE A 11 6.01 24.53 0.76
N VAL A 12 5.50 24.82 1.97
CA VAL A 12 4.35 24.11 2.57
C VAL A 12 3.35 25.13 3.09
N ASP A 13 2.19 25.26 2.42
CA ASP A 13 1.15 26.29 2.64
C ASP A 13 1.74 27.68 2.94
N ASP A 14 2.39 28.25 1.93
CA ASP A 14 2.94 29.62 1.95
C ASP A 14 4.14 29.86 2.89
N GLU A 15 4.59 28.85 3.63
CA GLU A 15 5.87 28.88 4.35
C GLU A 15 7.00 28.27 3.52
N SER A 16 8.13 28.99 3.42
CA SER A 16 9.34 28.50 2.75
C SER A 16 10.36 27.95 3.74
N PHE A 17 10.94 26.80 3.40
CA PHE A 17 11.96 26.09 4.17
C PHE A 17 13.19 25.87 3.29
N ASN A 18 14.37 26.29 3.75
CA ASN A 18 15.62 26.08 3.05
C ASN A 18 16.35 24.86 3.64
N ILE A 19 16.38 23.77 2.89
CA ILE A 19 17.02 22.52 3.29
C ILE A 19 18.14 22.13 2.33
N GLU A 20 19.10 21.37 2.83
CA GLU A 20 20.11 20.70 2.03
C GLU A 20 19.81 19.21 1.95
N VAL A 21 19.70 18.69 0.74
CA VAL A 21 19.56 17.25 0.47
C VAL A 21 20.89 16.73 -0.06
N LYS A 22 21.48 15.73 0.60
CA LYS A 22 22.67 15.04 0.09
C LYS A 22 22.30 13.74 -0.61
N ASP A 23 23.12 13.36 -1.59
CA ASP A 23 23.06 12.01 -2.12
C ASP A 23 23.52 10.97 -1.07
N PRO A 24 22.80 9.85 -0.91
CA PRO A 24 23.25 8.77 -0.05
C PRO A 24 24.51 8.09 -0.62
N SER A 25 25.45 7.78 0.25
CA SER A 25 26.60 6.92 -0.06
C SER A 25 26.16 5.49 -0.38
N LEU A 26 27.03 4.68 -0.99
CA LEU A 26 26.74 3.28 -1.30
C LEU A 26 26.31 2.47 -0.05
N LYS A 27 26.93 2.76 1.11
CA LYS A 27 26.57 2.10 2.37
C LYS A 27 25.18 2.51 2.85
N GLU A 28 24.89 3.82 2.84
CA GLU A 28 23.59 4.39 3.23
C GLU A 28 22.46 3.91 2.29
N LYS A 29 22.74 3.79 0.98
CA LYS A 29 21.79 3.20 0.01
C LYS A 29 21.45 1.76 0.38
N LYS A 30 22.47 0.93 0.59
CA LYS A 30 22.28 -0.48 0.94
C LYS A 30 21.51 -0.64 2.25
N GLU A 31 21.80 0.19 3.25
CA GLU A 31 21.10 0.18 4.53
C GLU A 31 19.61 0.54 4.38
N LEU A 32 19.29 1.58 3.61
CA LEU A 32 17.90 1.93 3.29
C LEU A 32 17.20 0.81 2.49
N GLU A 33 17.88 0.21 1.52
CA GLU A 33 17.35 -0.95 0.77
C GLU A 33 17.03 -2.12 1.70
N ASP A 34 17.96 -2.50 2.58
CA ASP A 34 17.78 -3.58 3.55
C ASP A 34 16.62 -3.29 4.53
N MET A 35 16.43 -2.03 4.94
CA MET A 35 15.30 -1.61 5.79
C MET A 35 13.96 -1.67 5.04
N THR A 36 13.92 -1.22 3.78
CA THR A 36 12.68 -1.24 2.97
C THR A 36 12.28 -2.63 2.50
N LEU A 37 13.22 -3.58 2.42
CA LEU A 37 12.97 -4.93 1.91
C LEU A 37 11.84 -5.63 2.68
N LYS A 38 11.86 -5.55 4.01
CA LYS A 38 10.83 -6.18 4.86
C LYS A 38 9.44 -5.62 4.62
N SER A 39 9.32 -4.29 4.56
CA SER A 39 8.03 -3.62 4.30
C SER A 39 7.51 -3.95 2.90
N ARG A 40 8.41 -4.07 1.91
CA ARG A 40 8.06 -4.49 0.55
C ARG A 40 7.54 -5.92 0.50
N GLU A 41 8.25 -6.87 1.10
CA GLU A 41 7.83 -8.27 1.18
C GLU A 41 6.47 -8.41 1.88
N ALA A 42 6.25 -7.67 2.97
CA ALA A 42 4.98 -7.64 3.68
C ALA A 42 3.85 -7.04 2.84
N LEU A 43 4.13 -5.99 2.06
CA LEU A 43 3.17 -5.38 1.14
C LEU A 43 2.80 -6.32 -0.01
N ASP A 44 3.78 -7.04 -0.56
CA ASP A 44 3.54 -8.05 -1.59
C ASP A 44 2.71 -9.23 -1.05
N GLU A 45 2.97 -9.69 0.18
CA GLU A 45 2.13 -10.69 0.87
C GLU A 45 0.69 -10.17 1.06
N PHE A 46 0.53 -8.92 1.52
CA PHE A 46 -0.77 -8.28 1.68
C PHE A 46 -1.55 -8.24 0.36
N ASN A 47 -0.91 -7.76 -0.71
CA ASN A 47 -1.54 -7.64 -2.03
C ASN A 47 -1.97 -9.00 -2.59
N SER A 48 -1.09 -10.01 -2.48
CA SER A 48 -1.40 -11.39 -2.88
C SER A 48 -2.57 -11.97 -2.09
N MET A 49 -2.59 -11.74 -0.78
CA MET A 49 -3.68 -12.21 0.09
C MET A 49 -5.00 -11.51 -0.21
N ASN A 50 -4.97 -10.19 -0.42
CA ASN A 50 -6.16 -9.41 -0.74
C ASN A 50 -6.73 -9.82 -2.11
N ALA A 51 -5.88 -10.06 -3.12
CA ALA A 51 -6.31 -10.57 -4.42
C ALA A 51 -6.99 -11.95 -4.29
N LYS A 52 -6.46 -12.85 -3.45
CA LYS A 52 -7.10 -14.14 -3.14
C LYS A 52 -8.46 -13.96 -2.48
N LYS A 53 -8.57 -13.08 -1.48
CA LYS A 53 -9.85 -12.73 -0.82
C LYS A 53 -10.88 -12.24 -1.83
N GLN A 54 -10.52 -11.29 -2.69
CA GLN A 54 -11.41 -10.75 -3.72
C GLN A 54 -11.87 -11.81 -4.72
N THR A 55 -10.97 -12.73 -5.10
CA THR A 55 -11.31 -13.85 -5.98
C THR A 55 -12.34 -14.78 -5.34
N LEU A 56 -12.13 -15.16 -4.07
CA LEU A 56 -13.07 -16.02 -3.33
C LEU A 56 -14.44 -15.35 -3.17
N LEU A 57 -14.46 -14.06 -2.80
CA LEU A 57 -15.70 -13.28 -2.68
C LEU A 57 -16.46 -13.22 -4.00
N SER A 58 -15.75 -12.99 -5.11
CA SER A 58 -16.36 -12.97 -6.44
C SER A 58 -16.97 -14.32 -6.83
N GLN A 59 -16.28 -15.42 -6.50
CA GLN A 59 -16.81 -16.78 -6.73
C GLN A 59 -18.05 -17.06 -5.88
N ILE A 60 -18.07 -16.61 -4.61
CA ILE A 60 -19.22 -16.75 -3.71
C ILE A 60 -20.42 -15.98 -4.27
N GLU A 61 -20.23 -14.72 -4.67
CA GLU A 61 -21.31 -13.89 -5.21
C GLU A 61 -21.87 -14.47 -6.52
N TYR A 62 -21.01 -14.93 -7.42
CA TYR A 62 -21.45 -15.63 -8.62
C TYR A 62 -22.31 -16.87 -8.31
N LYS A 63 -21.89 -17.68 -7.33
CA LYS A 63 -22.64 -18.87 -6.91
C LYS A 63 -23.98 -18.53 -6.23
N LYS A 64 -24.03 -17.46 -5.43
CA LYS A 64 -25.29 -16.94 -4.87
C LYS A 64 -26.26 -16.51 -5.97
N GLU A 65 -25.73 -15.91 -7.03
CA GLU A 65 -26.52 -15.50 -8.19
C GLU A 65 -27.09 -16.71 -8.94
N LEU A 66 -26.31 -17.78 -9.13
CA LEU A 66 -26.84 -19.03 -9.69
C LEU A 66 -28.00 -19.60 -8.86
N ILE A 67 -27.86 -19.62 -7.53
CA ILE A 67 -28.96 -20.04 -6.64
C ILE A 67 -30.19 -19.15 -6.82
N ARG A 68 -30.00 -17.83 -6.95
CA ARG A 68 -31.08 -16.87 -7.18
C ARG A 68 -31.82 -17.19 -8.48
N VAL A 69 -31.10 -17.40 -9.57
CA VAL A 69 -31.67 -17.79 -10.88
C VAL A 69 -32.40 -19.13 -10.78
N ASN A 70 -31.80 -20.14 -10.15
CA ASN A 70 -32.42 -21.45 -9.98
C ASN A 70 -33.71 -21.38 -9.15
N LYS A 71 -33.77 -20.49 -8.14
CA LYS A 71 -35.01 -20.23 -7.38
C LYS A 71 -36.12 -19.63 -8.23
N GLU A 72 -35.79 -18.75 -9.18
CA GLU A 72 -36.76 -18.23 -10.13
C GLU A 72 -37.23 -19.31 -11.11
N LEU A 73 -36.31 -20.13 -11.63
CA LEU A 73 -36.64 -21.26 -12.51
C LEU A 73 -37.52 -22.31 -11.84
N LEU A 74 -37.31 -22.57 -10.54
CA LEU A 74 -38.11 -23.51 -9.74
C LEU A 74 -39.61 -23.17 -9.71
N LYS A 75 -39.98 -21.89 -9.91
CA LYS A 75 -41.39 -21.47 -9.96
C LYS A 75 -42.10 -21.97 -11.21
N GLN A 76 -41.37 -22.19 -12.30
CA GLN A 76 -41.91 -22.48 -13.63
C GLN A 76 -41.48 -23.85 -14.17
N SER A 77 -40.45 -24.46 -13.60
CA SER A 77 -39.86 -25.70 -14.11
C SER A 77 -40.63 -26.95 -13.66
N PRO A 78 -40.93 -27.89 -14.58
CA PRO A 78 -41.44 -29.21 -14.23
C PRO A 78 -40.37 -30.10 -13.58
N ASN A 79 -39.07 -29.84 -13.80
CA ASN A 79 -37.97 -30.67 -13.30
C ASN A 79 -37.32 -30.08 -12.03
N LYS A 80 -38.11 -30.01 -10.96
CA LYS A 80 -37.71 -29.35 -9.70
C LYS A 80 -36.58 -30.08 -8.96
N PHE A 81 -36.50 -31.40 -9.10
CA PHE A 81 -35.51 -32.20 -8.38
C PHE A 81 -34.08 -31.88 -8.80
N GLU A 82 -33.83 -31.75 -10.12
CA GLU A 82 -32.51 -31.39 -10.65
C GLU A 82 -32.04 -30.03 -10.12
N LEU A 83 -32.88 -29.01 -10.22
CA LEU A 83 -32.58 -27.65 -9.72
C LEU A 83 -32.32 -27.63 -8.20
N LEU A 84 -33.04 -28.44 -7.41
CA LEU A 84 -32.80 -28.56 -5.97
C LEU A 84 -31.47 -29.28 -5.66
N SER A 85 -31.15 -30.32 -6.42
CA SER A 85 -29.87 -31.05 -6.30
C SER A 85 -28.67 -30.16 -6.65
N GLU A 86 -28.81 -29.37 -7.72
CA GLU A 86 -27.82 -28.37 -8.12
C GLU A 86 -27.62 -27.32 -7.03
N ASN A 87 -28.72 -26.74 -6.51
CA ASN A 87 -28.65 -25.77 -5.42
C ASN A 87 -27.95 -26.32 -4.16
N LYS A 88 -28.21 -27.58 -3.80
CA LYS A 88 -27.52 -28.24 -2.68
C LYS A 88 -26.00 -28.32 -2.92
N THR A 89 -25.59 -28.64 -4.15
CA THR A 89 -24.18 -28.68 -4.54
C THR A 89 -23.56 -27.29 -4.45
N ILE A 90 -24.20 -26.28 -5.03
CA ILE A 90 -23.72 -24.88 -5.01
C ILE A 90 -23.61 -24.36 -3.57
N LEU A 91 -24.59 -24.65 -2.70
CA LEU A 91 -24.54 -24.26 -1.29
C LEU A 91 -23.35 -24.89 -0.54
N LYS A 92 -23.02 -26.15 -0.84
CA LYS A 92 -21.84 -26.81 -0.28
C LYS A 92 -20.57 -26.12 -0.75
N GLU A 93 -20.46 -25.80 -2.03
CA GLU A 93 -19.31 -25.08 -2.58
C GLU A 93 -19.17 -23.68 -1.98
N ILE A 94 -20.27 -22.96 -1.75
CA ILE A 94 -20.24 -21.67 -1.03
C ILE A 94 -19.68 -21.86 0.38
N ALA A 95 -20.15 -22.87 1.12
CA ALA A 95 -19.65 -23.15 2.47
C ALA A 95 -18.15 -23.47 2.48
N ASP A 96 -17.67 -24.24 1.50
CA ASP A 96 -16.24 -24.55 1.35
C ASP A 96 -15.42 -23.29 1.01
N LEU A 97 -15.95 -22.40 0.17
CA LEU A 97 -15.32 -21.11 -0.16
C LEU A 97 -15.29 -20.16 1.04
N ASP A 98 -16.37 -20.09 1.82
CA ASP A 98 -16.43 -19.30 3.06
C ASP A 98 -15.44 -19.81 4.11
N ALA A 99 -15.30 -21.13 4.25
CA ALA A 99 -14.31 -21.74 5.13
C ALA A 99 -12.88 -21.38 4.69
N LYS A 100 -12.59 -21.43 3.39
CA LYS A 100 -11.31 -20.97 2.83
C LYS A 100 -11.09 -19.49 3.12
N LEU A 101 -12.08 -18.64 2.88
CA LEU A 101 -11.99 -17.20 3.14
C LEU A 101 -11.65 -16.90 4.61
N LYS A 102 -12.30 -17.58 5.55
CA LYS A 102 -12.04 -17.46 7.00
C LYS A 102 -10.67 -17.97 7.43
N SER A 103 -10.08 -18.90 6.67
CA SER A 103 -8.74 -19.43 6.93
C SER A 103 -7.62 -18.52 6.43
N LEU A 104 -7.93 -17.52 5.59
CA LEU A 104 -6.94 -16.57 5.10
C LEU A 104 -6.49 -15.64 6.22
N LYS A 105 -5.18 -15.47 6.34
CA LYS A 105 -4.55 -14.58 7.32
C LYS A 105 -5.00 -13.14 7.10
N ASP A 106 -5.29 -12.44 8.19
CA ASP A 106 -5.43 -10.99 8.20
C ASP A 106 -4.06 -10.34 8.35
N ILE A 107 -3.67 -9.56 7.36
CA ILE A 107 -2.44 -8.78 7.35
C ILE A 107 -2.84 -7.34 7.58
N ASN A 108 -2.25 -6.71 8.60
CA ASN A 108 -2.56 -5.34 8.97
C ASN A 108 -1.78 -4.37 8.06
N LEU A 109 -2.48 -3.70 7.14
CA LEU A 109 -1.89 -2.70 6.24
C LEU A 109 -1.35 -1.49 6.99
N GLU A 110 -2.00 -1.08 8.08
CA GLU A 110 -1.60 0.06 8.89
C GLU A 110 -0.19 -0.16 9.46
N LYS A 111 0.06 -1.38 9.97
CA LYS A 111 1.39 -1.77 10.46
C LYS A 111 2.47 -1.72 9.36
N ILE A 112 2.15 -2.15 8.14
CA ILE A 112 3.09 -2.09 7.00
C ILE A 112 3.42 -0.63 6.67
N ASN A 113 2.41 0.22 6.67
CA ASN A 113 2.57 1.65 6.42
C ASN A 113 3.39 2.32 7.52
N ASP A 114 3.15 2.00 8.79
CA ASP A 114 3.92 2.53 9.93
C ASP A 114 5.41 2.15 9.85
N GLU A 115 5.69 0.90 9.47
CA GLU A 115 7.06 0.43 9.24
C GLU A 115 7.73 1.20 8.09
N LEU A 116 7.02 1.41 6.97
CA LEU A 116 7.53 2.17 5.84
C LEU A 116 7.79 3.63 6.21
N GLU A 117 6.86 4.28 6.92
CA GLU A 117 7.00 5.66 7.39
C GLU A 117 8.20 5.79 8.34
N SER A 118 8.45 4.81 9.20
CA SER A 118 9.63 4.78 10.07
C SER A 118 10.95 4.73 9.27
N VAL A 119 10.97 3.98 8.16
CA VAL A 119 12.15 3.93 7.26
C VAL A 119 12.34 5.28 6.54
N LEU A 120 11.26 5.94 6.16
CA LEU A 120 11.33 7.24 5.50
C LEU A 120 11.70 8.37 6.47
N GLU A 121 11.29 8.28 7.74
CA GLU A 121 11.78 9.14 8.81
C GLU A 121 13.29 8.96 9.03
N TYR A 122 13.77 7.71 9.02
CA TYR A 122 15.21 7.43 9.04
C TYR A 122 15.92 8.07 7.84
N LYS A 123 15.34 7.96 6.64
CA LYS A 123 15.85 8.59 5.42
C LYS A 123 15.90 10.12 5.54
N ASN A 124 14.90 10.77 6.15
CA ASN A 124 14.92 12.21 6.41
C ASN A 124 16.12 12.59 7.29
N ASN A 125 16.30 11.89 8.40
CA ASN A 125 17.40 12.13 9.32
C ASN A 125 18.77 11.88 8.69
N LEU A 126 18.83 10.95 7.75
CA LEU A 126 20.07 10.61 7.08
C LEU A 126 20.44 11.63 6.00
N LEU A 127 19.49 12.08 5.19
CA LEU A 127 19.76 12.78 3.92
C LEU A 127 19.45 14.27 3.93
N ILE A 128 18.63 14.74 4.88
CA ILE A 128 18.22 16.13 4.96
C ILE A 128 19.00 16.82 6.07
N SER A 129 19.51 18.00 5.76
CA SER A 129 20.26 18.87 6.67
C SER A 129 19.89 20.33 6.44
N GLY A 130 20.44 21.24 7.25
CA GLY A 130 20.15 22.68 7.18
C GLY A 130 19.32 23.16 8.38
N ASP A 131 19.33 24.47 8.58
CA ASP A 131 18.77 25.12 9.76
C ASP A 131 17.24 24.97 9.85
N ASP A 132 16.55 24.87 8.70
CA ASP A 132 15.11 24.68 8.63
C ASP A 132 14.65 23.22 8.73
N LYS A 133 15.56 22.23 8.83
CA LYS A 133 15.21 20.80 8.81
C LYS A 133 14.14 20.46 9.86
N GLU A 134 14.41 20.75 11.13
CA GLU A 134 13.51 20.38 12.23
C GLU A 134 12.17 21.14 12.15
N ARG A 135 12.21 22.38 11.68
CA ARG A 135 11.02 23.22 11.44
C ARG A 135 10.14 22.63 10.34
N LEU A 136 10.75 22.21 9.23
CA LEU A 136 10.07 21.54 8.11
C LEU A 136 9.45 20.21 8.57
N LEU A 137 10.21 19.34 9.22
CA LEU A 137 9.70 18.03 9.65
C LEU A 137 8.54 18.16 10.65
N SER A 138 8.59 19.16 11.54
CA SER A 138 7.49 19.46 12.45
C SER A 138 6.25 19.95 11.69
N ALA A 139 6.43 20.87 10.73
CA ALA A 139 5.33 21.38 9.91
C ALA A 139 4.66 20.28 9.07
N LEU A 140 5.45 19.35 8.50
CA LEU A 140 4.90 18.20 7.77
C LEU A 140 4.02 17.33 8.67
N LYS A 141 4.47 17.07 9.91
CA LYS A 141 3.74 16.26 10.90
C LYS A 141 2.45 16.94 11.37
N GLU A 142 2.51 18.23 11.70
CA GLU A 142 1.33 19.02 12.11
C GLU A 142 0.26 19.05 11.02
N LYS A 143 0.69 19.07 9.75
CA LYS A 143 -0.20 19.08 8.58
C LYS A 143 -0.62 17.68 8.12
N GLY A 144 -0.15 16.62 8.78
CA GLY A 144 -0.47 15.24 8.41
C GLY A 144 0.08 14.82 7.04
N ILE A 145 1.17 15.43 6.57
CA ILE A 145 1.84 15.06 5.33
C ILE A 145 2.75 13.86 5.61
N SER A 146 2.51 12.74 4.93
CA SER A 146 3.34 11.54 5.08
C SER A 146 4.74 11.74 4.53
N ASN A 147 5.72 11.03 5.09
CA ASN A 147 7.10 11.10 4.59
C ASN A 147 7.19 10.54 3.17
N GLN A 148 6.34 9.58 2.81
CA GLN A 148 6.24 9.12 1.42
C GLN A 148 5.89 10.28 0.49
N LYS A 149 4.83 11.04 0.83
CA LYS A 149 4.39 12.14 -0.02
C LYS A 149 5.43 13.24 -0.10
N PHE A 150 6.08 13.53 1.02
CA PHE A 150 7.18 14.46 1.08
C PHE A 150 8.33 14.06 0.15
N TRP A 151 8.79 12.81 0.18
CA TRP A 151 9.88 12.35 -0.69
C TRP A 151 9.51 12.31 -2.18
N GLU A 152 8.25 12.06 -2.53
CA GLU A 152 7.77 12.19 -3.91
C GLU A 152 7.96 13.62 -4.44
N ILE A 153 7.53 14.62 -3.66
CA ILE A 153 7.62 16.02 -4.04
C ILE A 153 9.09 16.49 -4.02
N LEU A 154 9.83 16.16 -2.95
CA LEU A 154 11.23 16.53 -2.81
C LEU A 154 12.10 15.94 -3.92
N GLY A 155 11.81 14.70 -4.35
CA GLY A 155 12.51 14.05 -5.45
C GLY A 155 12.38 14.82 -6.77
N LEU A 156 11.19 15.41 -7.04
CA LEU A 156 10.98 16.24 -8.22
C LEU A 156 11.78 17.55 -8.13
N GLU A 157 11.83 18.19 -6.96
CA GLU A 157 12.61 19.43 -6.78
C GLU A 157 14.12 19.17 -6.88
N VAL A 158 14.61 18.05 -6.33
CA VAL A 158 16.02 17.64 -6.48
C VAL A 158 16.36 17.38 -7.95
N ALA A 159 15.48 16.71 -8.71
CA ALA A 159 15.71 16.48 -10.13
C ALA A 159 15.80 17.79 -10.94
N LYS A 160 14.95 18.77 -10.66
CA LYS A 160 15.03 20.10 -11.29
C LYS A 160 16.35 20.81 -10.99
N GLU A 161 16.86 20.71 -9.76
CA GLU A 161 18.15 21.30 -9.40
C GLU A 161 19.34 20.54 -10.01
N MET A 162 19.21 19.23 -10.27
CA MET A 162 20.20 18.47 -11.01
C MET A 162 20.30 18.91 -12.47
N GLU A 163 19.18 19.18 -13.15
CA GLU A 163 19.16 19.61 -14.56
C GLU A 163 19.73 21.01 -14.79
N LYS A 164 19.79 21.85 -13.75
CA LYS A 164 20.37 23.21 -13.83
C LYS A 164 21.90 23.24 -13.71
N LYS A 165 22.53 22.16 -13.24
CA LYS A 165 23.98 22.03 -13.05
C LYS A 165 24.65 21.35 -14.23
#